data_AF-A0A1X0WK68-F1
#
_entry.id   AF-A0A1X0WK68-F1
#
_cell.length_a   1.000
_cell.length_b   1.000
_cell.length_c   1.000
_cell.angle_alpha   90.00
_cell.angle_beta   90.00
_cell.angle_gamma   90.00
#
_symmetry.space_group_name_H-M   'P 1'
#
loop_
_entity.id
_entity.type
_entity.pdbx_description
1 polymer ?
#
loop_
_entity_poly.entity_id
_entity_poly.type
_entity_poly.pdbx_seq_one_letter_code
_entity_poly.pdbx_strand_id
1 'polypeptide(L)'
;MNHPTFIKNGGDVNNIPNTLEMAYGPLREKALSARFDAVGKIYACTATWLGDSKDGKKSYILTGAHCADWKEPTAAKGPYVGQFKDKNGKVIAEDGVYYSGPYRINPPEEMGGNGSDIAMLVLNKKADMLDSKGQPVSQPWIYDGSEEINNTVNFLGYGNWGTGDVSANGQSPQDDFAPQEGSKRAAGESVIDELFAMDYALSAPYHPNQDSKAWARLAPGDSGSAWWQHHRGFWSIVGVTKGGSMTSSHAVRVAKYAQWIKSVYPQVRTFTSMTTVDATHELKLPDLSHEAKDSSVSYTVPKQSAATGPTDADWDLGQGHSIIQLNLRDVNQGYYHQVNIRAWRDVGCAKAPMNSAVSCGQNQSSLVLKFMSEDNESLPAGHYQGVFTVSAQGWNDKAYTNTLTLHADIRITDEETSNPEPEYPNYQRGHAYKAGDIVTARNGKLYQCKGFPYTAYCGYKSAAYEPGKGVAAYLAWKALR
;
A
#
# COMPACT_ATOMS: atom_id res chain seq x y z
N MET A 1 -6.58 24.01 -16.28
CA MET A 1 -7.83 23.28 -16.59
C MET A 1 -8.37 23.76 -17.94
N ASN A 2 -9.32 23.10 -18.59
CA ASN A 2 -9.87 23.58 -19.87
C ASN A 2 -10.91 24.71 -19.67
N HIS A 3 -11.26 25.43 -20.75
CA HIS A 3 -12.22 26.53 -20.70
C HIS A 3 -13.61 26.11 -20.16
N PRO A 4 -14.21 24.98 -20.61
CA PRO A 4 -15.54 24.60 -20.12
C PRO A 4 -15.57 24.30 -18.61
N THR A 5 -14.57 23.60 -18.08
CA THR A 5 -14.48 23.34 -16.63
C THR A 5 -14.22 24.63 -15.86
N PHE A 6 -13.40 25.53 -16.39
CA PHE A 6 -13.17 26.85 -15.79
C PHE A 6 -14.46 27.66 -15.65
N ILE A 7 -15.24 27.76 -16.73
CA ILE A 7 -16.53 28.47 -16.73
C ILE A 7 -17.53 27.79 -15.80
N LYS A 8 -17.61 26.45 -15.84
CA LYS A 8 -18.49 25.66 -14.96
C LYS A 8 -18.20 25.90 -13.48
N ASN A 9 -16.95 26.16 -13.12
CA ASN A 9 -16.55 26.46 -11.75
C ASN A 9 -16.68 27.97 -11.39
N GLY A 10 -17.30 28.78 -12.26
CA GLY A 10 -17.52 30.21 -12.01
C GLY A 10 -16.44 31.14 -12.59
N GLY A 11 -15.52 30.62 -13.40
CA GLY A 11 -14.51 31.40 -14.10
C GLY A 11 -15.07 32.19 -15.30
N ASP A 12 -14.40 33.30 -15.64
CA ASP A 12 -14.64 34.07 -16.86
C ASP A 12 -13.37 34.11 -17.72
N VAL A 13 -13.42 33.51 -18.91
CA VAL A 13 -12.27 33.44 -19.83
C VAL A 13 -11.82 34.80 -20.36
N ASN A 14 -12.66 35.84 -20.29
CA ASN A 14 -12.29 37.21 -20.63
C ASN A 14 -11.72 37.98 -19.43
N ASN A 15 -11.79 37.40 -18.22
CA ASN A 15 -11.35 38.00 -16.97
C ASN A 15 -10.70 36.95 -16.05
N ILE A 16 -9.75 36.20 -16.61
CA ILE A 16 -9.11 35.07 -15.93
C ILE A 16 -8.47 35.49 -14.60
N PRO A 17 -7.64 36.55 -14.51
CA PRO A 17 -6.95 36.89 -13.27
C PRO A 17 -7.89 37.12 -12.08
N ASN A 18 -9.06 37.74 -12.31
CA ASN A 18 -10.00 38.06 -11.23
C ASN A 18 -10.98 36.93 -10.90
N THR A 19 -11.08 35.89 -11.74
CA THR A 19 -12.00 34.76 -11.55
C THR A 19 -11.30 33.43 -11.33
N LEU A 20 -9.96 33.42 -11.36
CA LEU A 20 -9.12 32.24 -11.19
C LEU A 20 -9.34 31.53 -9.85
N GLU A 21 -9.35 32.28 -8.75
CA GLU A 21 -9.53 31.74 -7.39
C GLU A 21 -10.87 31.00 -7.26
N MET A 22 -11.95 31.60 -7.79
CA MET A 22 -13.29 30.99 -7.78
C MET A 22 -13.29 29.68 -8.56
N ALA A 23 -12.73 29.68 -9.77
CA ALA A 23 -12.71 28.52 -10.64
C ALA A 23 -11.84 27.36 -10.08
N TYR A 24 -10.75 27.70 -9.39
CA TYR A 24 -9.84 26.72 -8.78
C TYR A 24 -10.28 26.25 -7.39
N GLY A 25 -11.16 26.97 -6.69
CA GLY A 25 -11.66 26.62 -5.35
C GLY A 25 -12.04 25.13 -5.20
N PRO A 26 -12.91 24.57 -6.05
CA PRO A 26 -13.27 23.15 -5.98
C PRO A 26 -12.09 22.19 -6.20
N LEU A 27 -11.12 22.57 -7.04
CA LEU A 27 -9.93 21.77 -7.34
C LEU A 27 -8.96 21.78 -6.14
N ARG A 28 -8.86 22.89 -5.43
CA ARG A 28 -8.08 23.00 -4.18
C ARG A 28 -8.69 22.15 -3.08
N GLU A 29 -10.02 22.21 -2.91
CA GLU A 29 -10.73 21.40 -1.91
C GLU A 29 -10.46 19.91 -2.15
N LYS A 30 -10.60 19.46 -3.40
CA LYS A 30 -10.25 18.07 -3.79
C LYS A 30 -8.80 17.73 -3.48
N ALA A 31 -7.88 18.65 -3.75
CA ALA A 31 -6.44 18.49 -3.49
C ALA A 31 -6.07 18.40 -2.01
N LEU A 32 -6.93 18.89 -1.11
CA LEU A 32 -6.72 18.87 0.34
C LEU A 32 -7.32 17.65 1.04
N SER A 33 -8.04 16.79 0.30
CA SER A 33 -8.60 15.54 0.82
C SER A 33 -7.51 14.60 1.38
N ALA A 34 -7.88 13.82 2.40
CA ALA A 34 -6.97 12.94 3.16
C ALA A 34 -6.16 11.98 2.25
N ARG A 35 -6.76 11.56 1.13
CA ARG A 35 -6.13 10.74 0.09
C ARG A 35 -4.78 11.28 -0.40
N PHE A 36 -4.64 12.60 -0.40
CA PHE A 36 -3.52 13.30 -1.00
C PHE A 36 -2.54 13.87 0.04
N ASP A 37 -2.71 13.55 1.31
CA ASP A 37 -1.91 14.11 2.41
C ASP A 37 -0.43 13.74 2.33
N ALA A 38 -0.12 12.62 1.66
CA ALA A 38 1.24 12.20 1.37
C ALA A 38 1.96 13.07 0.32
N VAL A 39 1.24 13.91 -0.41
CA VAL A 39 1.84 14.75 -1.47
C VAL A 39 2.31 16.08 -0.90
N GLY A 40 3.59 16.34 -1.08
CA GLY A 40 4.27 17.53 -0.61
C GLY A 40 5.07 18.19 -1.73
N LYS A 41 6.02 19.02 -1.33
CA LYS A 41 6.89 19.75 -2.25
C LYS A 41 8.36 19.56 -1.87
N ILE A 42 9.20 19.53 -2.89
CA ILE A 42 10.64 19.70 -2.81
C ILE A 42 11.01 20.87 -3.71
N TYR A 43 11.89 21.77 -3.29
CA TYR A 43 12.28 22.96 -4.08
C TYR A 43 11.13 23.52 -4.97
N ALA A 44 11.28 23.49 -6.30
CA ALA A 44 10.31 23.94 -7.30
C ALA A 44 9.47 22.80 -7.92
N CYS A 45 9.46 21.62 -7.30
CA CYS A 45 8.75 20.42 -7.77
C CYS A 45 7.74 19.91 -6.73
N THR A 46 6.82 19.09 -7.23
CA THR A 46 5.94 18.27 -6.40
C THR A 46 6.63 16.92 -6.12
N ALA A 47 6.36 16.33 -4.95
CA ALA A 47 6.89 15.01 -4.60
C ALA A 47 5.93 14.28 -3.66
N THR A 48 6.04 12.96 -3.56
CA THR A 48 5.12 12.14 -2.76
C THR A 48 5.88 11.33 -1.73
N TRP A 49 5.54 11.49 -0.45
CA TRP A 49 6.04 10.63 0.61
C TRP A 49 5.45 9.23 0.47
N LEU A 50 6.29 8.20 0.45
CA LEU A 50 5.86 6.80 0.38
C LEU A 50 5.83 6.13 1.77
N GLY A 51 6.59 6.65 2.72
CA GLY A 51 6.74 6.05 4.03
C GLY A 51 8.05 6.41 4.72
N ASP A 52 8.19 5.92 5.94
CA ASP A 52 9.41 6.05 6.73
C ASP A 52 10.11 4.68 6.90
N SER A 53 11.39 4.70 7.25
CA SER A 53 12.14 3.51 7.63
C SER A 53 11.59 2.90 8.93
N LYS A 54 11.80 1.59 9.12
CA LYS A 54 11.36 0.88 10.34
C LYS A 54 11.90 1.48 11.63
N ASP A 55 13.09 2.07 11.60
CA ASP A 55 13.71 2.75 12.74
C ASP A 55 13.25 4.22 12.89
N GLY A 56 12.39 4.70 12.01
CA GLY A 56 11.85 6.06 12.02
C GLY A 56 12.86 7.16 11.71
N LYS A 57 14.06 6.84 11.21
CA LYS A 57 15.12 7.86 10.98
C LYS A 57 15.13 8.45 9.58
N LYS A 58 14.54 7.76 8.60
CA LYS A 58 14.54 8.15 7.20
C LYS A 58 13.12 8.23 6.66
N SER A 59 12.89 9.17 5.76
CA SER A 59 11.68 9.26 4.95
C SER A 59 12.00 9.01 3.48
N TYR A 60 11.12 8.29 2.80
CA TYR A 60 11.25 7.90 1.40
C TYR A 60 10.27 8.68 0.55
N ILE A 61 10.78 9.44 -0.41
CA ILE A 61 10.00 10.37 -1.23
C ILE A 61 10.19 10.01 -2.70
N LEU A 62 9.08 9.85 -3.42
CA LEU A 62 9.04 9.61 -4.86
C LEU A 62 8.92 10.95 -5.61
N THR A 63 9.74 11.13 -6.64
CA THR A 63 9.73 12.34 -7.50
C THR A 63 10.36 12.05 -8.87
N GLY A 64 10.42 13.05 -9.75
CA GLY A 64 11.11 12.97 -11.04
C GLY A 64 12.62 13.10 -10.86
N ALA A 65 13.42 12.42 -11.69
CA ALA A 65 14.87 12.47 -11.57
C ALA A 65 15.41 13.90 -11.80
N HIS A 66 14.81 14.64 -12.74
CA HIS A 66 15.16 16.04 -12.97
C HIS A 66 14.86 16.97 -11.78
N CYS A 67 13.99 16.57 -10.84
CA CYS A 67 13.76 17.29 -9.60
C CYS A 67 14.76 16.94 -8.49
N ALA A 68 15.34 15.74 -8.55
CA ALA A 68 16.25 15.22 -7.55
C ALA A 68 17.71 15.66 -7.79
N ASP A 69 18.13 15.66 -9.04
CA ASP A 69 19.51 15.96 -9.45
C ASP A 69 19.53 17.14 -10.42
N TRP A 70 19.34 18.34 -9.86
CA TRP A 70 19.24 19.58 -10.62
C TRP A 70 20.59 20.00 -11.25
N LYS A 71 21.71 19.40 -10.83
CA LYS A 71 23.05 19.91 -11.17
C LYS A 71 23.83 19.02 -12.12
N GLU A 72 23.72 17.69 -12.10
CA GLU A 72 24.47 16.83 -13.03
C GLU A 72 23.80 15.45 -13.24
N PRO A 73 23.06 15.21 -14.33
CA PRO A 73 22.23 14.00 -14.52
C PRO A 73 23.00 12.68 -14.76
N THR A 74 24.23 12.54 -14.28
CA THR A 74 25.18 11.50 -14.67
C THR A 74 25.30 10.35 -13.67
N ALA A 75 24.69 10.45 -12.48
CA ALA A 75 24.84 9.45 -11.42
C ALA A 75 23.54 8.70 -11.08
N ALA A 76 23.67 7.40 -10.81
CA ALA A 76 22.58 6.55 -10.33
C ALA A 76 22.19 6.89 -8.88
N LYS A 77 23.10 7.54 -8.16
CA LYS A 77 22.96 7.89 -6.75
C LYS A 77 23.90 9.04 -6.42
N GLY A 78 23.46 9.97 -5.58
CA GLY A 78 24.30 11.05 -5.09
C GLY A 78 23.73 11.74 -3.86
N PRO A 79 24.49 12.67 -3.26
CA PRO A 79 23.99 13.47 -2.15
C PRO A 79 22.83 14.34 -2.61
N TYR A 80 21.79 14.43 -1.77
CA TYR A 80 20.69 15.36 -1.94
C TYR A 80 20.72 16.39 -0.82
N VAL A 81 20.65 17.67 -1.17
CA VAL A 81 20.57 18.79 -0.22
C VAL A 81 19.28 19.52 -0.49
N GLY A 82 18.37 19.52 0.48
CA GLY A 82 17.02 20.06 0.29
C GLY A 82 16.00 19.48 1.26
N GLN A 83 14.79 20.03 1.21
CA GLN A 83 13.71 19.71 2.14
C GLN A 83 12.50 19.14 1.40
N PHE A 84 11.89 18.10 1.98
CA PHE A 84 10.53 17.71 1.69
C PHE A 84 9.58 18.34 2.71
N LYS A 85 8.61 19.10 2.20
CA LYS A 85 7.61 19.81 3.00
C LYS A 85 6.21 19.28 2.71
N ASP A 86 5.39 19.16 3.74
CA ASP A 86 3.99 18.78 3.60
C ASP A 86 3.12 19.88 2.97
N LYS A 87 1.81 19.62 2.85
CA LYS A 87 0.82 20.57 2.33
C LYS A 87 0.70 21.88 3.11
N ASN A 88 1.11 21.88 4.38
CA ASN A 88 1.11 23.05 5.26
C ASN A 88 2.47 23.76 5.30
N GLY A 89 3.47 23.24 4.56
CA GLY A 89 4.82 23.79 4.52
C GLY A 89 5.73 23.34 5.67
N LYS A 90 5.30 22.40 6.52
CA LYS A 90 6.11 21.82 7.58
C LYS A 90 7.20 20.95 6.97
N VAL A 91 8.43 21.09 7.46
CA VAL A 91 9.56 20.22 7.05
C VAL A 91 9.36 18.83 7.65
N ILE A 92 9.19 17.83 6.80
CA ILE A 92 9.01 16.43 7.20
C ILE A 92 10.34 15.70 7.16
N ALA A 93 11.16 15.97 6.14
CA ALA A 93 12.50 15.41 6.01
C ALA A 93 13.42 16.36 5.25
N GLU A 94 14.72 16.27 5.52
CA GLU A 94 15.73 17.09 4.85
C GLU A 94 17.05 16.36 4.70
N ASP A 95 17.74 16.67 3.61
CA ASP A 95 19.05 16.16 3.22
C ASP A 95 19.18 14.64 3.19
N GLY A 96 20.08 14.12 2.35
CA GLY A 96 20.32 12.69 2.31
C GLY A 96 20.86 12.28 0.96
N VAL A 97 20.17 11.34 0.33
CA VAL A 97 20.64 10.70 -0.89
C VAL A 97 19.48 10.58 -1.86
N TYR A 98 19.71 10.93 -3.13
CA TYR A 98 18.81 10.54 -4.21
C TYR A 98 19.29 9.24 -4.86
N TYR A 99 18.33 8.48 -5.39
CA TYR A 99 18.54 7.34 -6.25
C TYR A 99 17.76 7.59 -7.55
N SER A 100 18.46 7.61 -8.67
CA SER A 100 17.85 7.73 -9.99
C SER A 100 17.39 6.36 -10.48
N GLY A 101 16.32 6.33 -11.27
CA GLY A 101 15.86 5.11 -11.93
C GLY A 101 16.97 4.47 -12.77
N PRO A 102 16.97 3.13 -12.93
CA PRO A 102 18.06 2.39 -13.60
C PRO A 102 18.35 2.84 -15.03
N TYR A 103 17.34 3.37 -15.73
CA TYR A 103 17.46 3.83 -17.10
C TYR A 103 17.76 5.32 -17.23
N ARG A 104 18.00 6.05 -16.12
CA ARG A 104 18.22 7.50 -16.16
C ARG A 104 19.51 7.89 -16.88
N ILE A 105 20.58 7.12 -16.67
CA ILE A 105 21.93 7.40 -17.20
C ILE A 105 22.04 6.86 -18.63
N ASN A 106 21.65 5.60 -18.84
CA ASN A 106 21.74 4.90 -20.11
C ASN A 106 20.36 4.37 -20.52
N PRO A 107 19.42 5.26 -20.92
CA PRO A 107 18.13 4.81 -21.41
C PRO A 107 18.31 4.10 -22.77
N PRO A 108 17.53 3.04 -23.05
CA PRO A 108 17.35 2.58 -24.43
C PRO A 108 16.89 3.72 -25.34
N GLU A 109 17.34 3.72 -26.60
CA GLU A 109 17.08 4.80 -27.57
C GLU A 109 15.57 5.11 -27.69
N GLU A 110 14.74 4.07 -27.78
CA GLU A 110 13.28 4.19 -27.92
C GLU A 110 12.55 4.61 -26.63
N MET A 111 13.21 4.59 -25.47
CA MET A 111 12.61 4.99 -24.19
C MET A 111 12.65 6.52 -23.99
N GLY A 112 13.77 7.14 -24.34
CA GLY A 112 14.00 8.56 -24.12
C GLY A 112 13.80 9.02 -22.65
N GLY A 113 13.68 10.33 -22.46
CA GLY A 113 13.53 10.94 -21.13
C GLY A 113 12.14 10.79 -20.51
N ASN A 114 11.10 10.51 -21.30
CA ASN A 114 9.74 10.36 -20.78
C ASN A 114 9.55 9.05 -20.00
N GLY A 115 10.29 8.00 -20.36
CA GLY A 115 10.23 6.71 -19.68
C GLY A 115 11.22 6.54 -18.54
N SER A 116 12.27 7.37 -18.45
CA SER A 116 13.42 7.16 -17.54
C SER A 116 13.53 8.13 -16.36
N ASP A 117 12.68 9.15 -16.31
CA ASP A 117 12.81 10.30 -15.40
C ASP A 117 12.12 10.10 -14.03
N ILE A 118 12.61 9.15 -13.26
CA ILE A 118 12.08 8.81 -11.93
C ILE A 118 13.21 8.75 -10.91
N ALA A 119 12.94 9.21 -9.69
CA ALA A 119 13.89 9.18 -8.58
C ALA A 119 13.22 8.94 -7.23
N MET A 120 14.01 8.37 -6.32
CA MET A 120 13.68 8.18 -4.92
C MET A 120 14.64 9.02 -4.07
N LEU A 121 14.11 9.88 -3.21
CA LEU A 121 14.88 10.56 -2.18
C LEU A 121 14.78 9.78 -0.87
N VAL A 122 15.94 9.54 -0.26
CA VAL A 122 16.05 8.95 1.08
C VAL A 122 16.60 10.02 2.00
N LEU A 123 15.69 10.72 2.68
CA LEU A 123 15.99 11.93 3.44
C LEU A 123 16.03 11.66 4.95
N ASN A 124 16.75 12.49 5.71
CA ASN A 124 16.71 12.42 7.18
C ASN A 124 15.35 12.92 7.67
N LYS A 125 14.61 12.07 8.39
CA LYS A 125 13.31 12.46 8.94
C LYS A 125 13.49 13.54 10.01
N LYS A 126 12.58 14.51 10.01
CA LYS A 126 12.52 15.65 10.94
C LYS A 126 11.19 15.74 11.67
N ALA A 127 10.11 15.28 11.06
CA ALA A 127 8.80 15.22 11.69
C ALA A 127 7.95 14.09 11.10
N ASP A 128 6.91 13.70 11.84
CA ASP A 128 5.88 12.80 11.31
C ASP A 128 5.02 13.51 10.27
N MET A 129 4.66 12.74 9.24
CA MET A 129 3.68 13.12 8.22
C MET A 129 2.28 12.95 8.84
N LEU A 130 1.59 14.07 9.09
CA LEU A 130 0.30 14.08 9.77
C LEU A 130 -0.80 14.64 8.85
N ASP A 131 -2.01 14.11 9.00
CA ASP A 131 -3.21 14.59 8.34
C ASP A 131 -3.72 15.90 8.98
N SER A 132 -4.84 16.43 8.48
CA SER A 132 -5.45 17.66 9.03
C SER A 132 -5.97 17.52 10.47
N LYS A 133 -6.05 16.31 11.01
CA LYS A 133 -6.48 16.00 12.38
C LYS A 133 -5.31 15.67 13.31
N GLY A 134 -4.08 15.76 12.79
CA GLY A 134 -2.87 15.40 13.54
C GLY A 134 -2.63 13.89 13.66
N GLN A 135 -3.34 13.06 12.89
CA GLN A 135 -3.10 11.61 12.84
C GLN A 135 -2.02 11.27 11.81
N PRO A 136 -1.28 10.18 11.99
CA PRO A 136 -0.32 9.72 10.98
C PRO A 136 -0.96 9.49 9.62
N VAL A 137 -0.36 10.05 8.56
CA VAL A 137 -0.81 9.83 7.18
C VAL A 137 -0.60 8.37 6.81
N SER A 138 -1.62 7.76 6.22
CA SER A 138 -1.52 6.41 5.68
C SER A 138 -0.53 6.38 4.50
N GLN A 139 0.37 5.41 4.53
CA GLN A 139 1.33 5.20 3.43
C GLN A 139 0.59 4.95 2.12
N PRO A 140 0.90 5.72 1.06
CA PRO A 140 0.28 5.52 -0.23
C PRO A 140 0.86 4.28 -0.93
N TRP A 141 0.17 3.90 -1.99
CA TRP A 141 0.37 2.63 -2.66
C TRP A 141 0.94 2.87 -4.03
N ILE A 142 1.94 2.09 -4.43
CA ILE A 142 2.42 2.10 -5.82
C ILE A 142 1.70 1.01 -6.61
N TYR A 143 1.32 1.34 -7.83
CA TYR A 143 0.73 0.39 -8.76
C TYR A 143 1.82 -0.49 -9.39
N ASP A 144 1.63 -1.80 -9.36
CA ASP A 144 2.51 -2.81 -9.96
C ASP A 144 1.78 -3.73 -10.95
N GLY A 145 0.59 -3.32 -11.42
CA GLY A 145 -0.22 -4.03 -12.40
C GLY A 145 -0.08 -3.50 -13.84
N SER A 146 -1.12 -3.73 -14.65
CA SER A 146 -1.11 -3.40 -16.09
C SER A 146 -2.43 -2.83 -16.64
N GLU A 147 -3.35 -2.40 -15.78
CA GLU A 147 -4.70 -1.94 -16.14
C GLU A 147 -4.81 -0.40 -16.17
N GLU A 148 -3.75 0.33 -16.53
CA GLU A 148 -3.78 1.81 -16.47
C GLU A 148 -4.60 2.46 -17.61
N ILE A 149 -4.62 1.83 -18.79
CA ILE A 149 -5.21 2.39 -20.03
C ILE A 149 -6.73 2.47 -19.93
N ASN A 150 -7.29 3.55 -20.48
CA ASN A 150 -8.70 3.93 -20.49
C ASN A 150 -9.31 4.20 -19.10
N ASN A 151 -8.48 4.29 -18.06
CA ASN A 151 -8.92 4.63 -16.71
C ASN A 151 -8.70 6.12 -16.39
N THR A 152 -9.61 6.69 -15.61
CA THR A 152 -9.49 8.09 -15.14
C THR A 152 -8.26 8.23 -14.26
N VAL A 153 -7.43 9.21 -14.56
CA VAL A 153 -6.25 9.58 -13.77
C VAL A 153 -6.46 10.92 -13.11
N ASN A 154 -6.11 10.99 -11.82
CA ASN A 154 -6.13 12.20 -11.03
C ASN A 154 -4.71 12.76 -10.93
N PHE A 155 -4.59 14.02 -11.29
CA PHE A 155 -3.39 14.83 -11.10
C PHE A 155 -3.49 15.61 -9.80
N LEU A 156 -2.34 15.88 -9.20
CA LEU A 156 -2.25 16.72 -8.02
C LEU A 156 -0.87 17.36 -7.92
N GLY A 157 -0.79 18.67 -7.85
CA GLY A 157 0.50 19.31 -7.64
C GLY A 157 0.40 20.77 -7.25
N TYR A 158 1.57 21.40 -7.17
CA TYR A 158 1.74 22.79 -6.78
C TYR A 158 2.12 23.68 -7.97
N GLY A 159 1.90 23.20 -9.19
CA GLY A 159 2.21 23.91 -10.42
C GLY A 159 1.33 25.13 -10.67
N ASN A 160 1.70 25.88 -11.70
CA ASN A 160 0.98 27.08 -12.10
C ASN A 160 -0.48 26.78 -12.49
N TRP A 161 -1.36 27.71 -12.19
CA TRP A 161 -2.75 27.64 -12.63
C TRP A 161 -2.90 28.21 -14.05
N GLY A 162 -4.07 27.99 -14.64
CA GLY A 162 -4.38 28.47 -15.98
C GLY A 162 -5.62 27.82 -16.57
N THR A 163 -6.08 28.35 -17.69
CA THR A 163 -7.26 27.84 -18.40
C THR A 163 -7.06 27.76 -19.91
N GLY A 164 -7.53 26.68 -20.53
CA GLY A 164 -7.40 26.45 -21.97
C GLY A 164 -5.94 26.42 -22.42
N ASP A 165 -5.62 27.27 -23.40
CA ASP A 165 -4.25 27.49 -23.91
C ASP A 165 -3.52 28.61 -23.14
N VAL A 166 -4.21 29.28 -22.21
CA VAL A 166 -3.68 30.36 -21.38
C VAL A 166 -3.13 29.79 -20.07
N SER A 167 -1.81 29.71 -19.99
CA SER A 167 -1.07 29.46 -18.75
C SER A 167 0.03 30.50 -18.59
N ALA A 168 0.59 30.66 -17.38
CA ALA A 168 1.66 31.62 -17.10
C ALA A 168 2.83 31.44 -18.08
N ASN A 169 2.87 32.24 -19.15
CA ASN A 169 4.01 32.30 -20.07
C ASN A 169 5.03 33.30 -19.56
N GLY A 170 5.33 33.29 -18.25
CA GLY A 170 6.52 33.89 -17.62
C GLY A 170 6.95 35.32 -17.99
N GLN A 171 6.13 36.11 -18.70
CA GLN A 171 6.53 37.37 -19.30
C GLN A 171 6.16 38.60 -18.45
N SER A 172 5.19 38.48 -17.54
CA SER A 172 4.91 39.53 -16.55
C SER A 172 4.63 38.97 -15.15
N PRO A 173 5.15 39.60 -14.07
CA PRO A 173 4.74 39.32 -12.69
C PRO A 173 3.24 39.54 -12.40
N GLN A 174 2.51 40.23 -13.29
CA GLN A 174 1.05 40.36 -13.20
C GLN A 174 0.29 39.15 -13.80
N ASP A 175 0.99 38.21 -14.45
CA ASP A 175 0.44 36.96 -15.00
C ASP A 175 0.67 35.75 -14.08
N ASP A 176 0.94 35.99 -12.78
CA ASP A 176 1.06 34.88 -11.83
C ASP A 176 -0.32 34.29 -11.59
N PHE A 177 -0.68 33.31 -12.42
CA PHE A 177 -1.84 32.44 -12.23
C PHE A 177 -1.60 31.58 -10.97
N ALA A 178 -1.79 32.23 -9.84
CA ALA A 178 -1.58 31.76 -8.49
C ALA A 178 -2.79 32.18 -7.64
N PRO A 179 -3.06 31.47 -6.53
CA PRO A 179 -4.07 31.91 -5.60
C PRO A 179 -3.70 33.25 -4.96
N GLN A 180 -4.72 34.01 -4.55
CA GLN A 180 -4.53 35.19 -3.72
C GLN A 180 -3.91 34.83 -2.36
N GLU A 181 -4.29 33.67 -1.82
CA GLU A 181 -3.81 33.16 -0.53
C GLU A 181 -3.49 31.65 -0.54
N GLY A 182 -2.41 31.30 0.16
CA GLY A 182 -2.00 29.91 0.35
C GLY A 182 -1.21 29.35 -0.84
N SER A 183 -1.14 28.02 -0.93
CA SER A 183 -0.36 27.35 -1.97
C SER A 183 -1.15 27.15 -3.27
N LYS A 184 -0.44 27.04 -4.40
CA LYS A 184 -0.95 26.68 -5.73
C LYS A 184 -1.48 25.23 -5.83
N ARG A 185 -1.67 24.55 -4.70
CA ARG A 185 -2.05 23.14 -4.66
C ARG A 185 -3.44 22.94 -5.29
N ALA A 186 -3.54 22.16 -6.35
CA ALA A 186 -4.78 21.86 -7.04
C ALA A 186 -4.81 20.43 -7.59
N ALA A 187 -6.02 19.89 -7.75
CA ALA A 187 -6.25 18.58 -8.33
C ALA A 187 -6.87 18.71 -9.73
N GLY A 188 -6.53 17.77 -10.62
CA GLY A 188 -7.02 17.71 -11.98
C GLY A 188 -7.42 16.29 -12.36
N GLU A 189 -8.20 16.13 -13.43
CA GLU A 189 -8.49 14.81 -13.99
C GLU A 189 -8.26 14.74 -15.50
N SER A 190 -7.82 13.56 -15.92
CA SER A 190 -7.79 13.14 -17.32
C SER A 190 -8.01 11.62 -17.41
N VAL A 191 -7.67 11.02 -18.55
CA VAL A 191 -7.70 9.58 -18.80
C VAL A 191 -6.33 9.18 -19.33
N ILE A 192 -5.83 7.99 -18.99
CA ILE A 192 -4.62 7.47 -19.63
C ILE A 192 -5.04 6.79 -20.94
N ASP A 193 -4.54 7.25 -22.08
CA ASP A 193 -4.92 6.75 -23.40
C ASP A 193 -3.78 6.01 -24.12
N GLU A 194 -2.54 6.22 -23.72
CA GLU A 194 -1.37 5.64 -24.37
C GLU A 194 -0.29 5.19 -23.37
N LEU A 195 0.28 4.01 -23.66
CA LEU A 195 1.57 3.58 -23.15
C LEU A 195 2.60 3.79 -24.26
N PHE A 196 3.70 4.44 -23.95
CA PHE A 196 4.77 4.69 -24.91
C PHE A 196 6.15 4.56 -24.24
N ALA A 197 7.22 4.84 -24.99
CA ALA A 197 8.59 4.67 -24.50
C ALA A 197 8.85 3.24 -24.01
N MET A 198 8.53 2.25 -24.86
CA MET A 198 8.62 0.82 -24.52
C MET A 198 7.75 0.43 -23.31
N ASP A 199 6.58 1.06 -23.18
CA ASP A 199 5.65 0.99 -22.04
C ASP A 199 6.18 1.58 -20.71
N TYR A 200 7.27 2.34 -20.71
CA TYR A 200 7.79 3.00 -19.50
C TYR A 200 7.19 4.39 -19.26
N ALA A 201 6.38 4.90 -20.18
CA ALA A 201 5.71 6.18 -20.03
C ALA A 201 4.19 6.06 -20.24
N LEU A 202 3.48 6.98 -19.59
CA LEU A 202 2.03 7.17 -19.64
C LEU A 202 1.75 8.51 -20.33
N SER A 203 0.80 8.52 -21.26
CA SER A 203 0.20 9.74 -21.79
C SER A 203 -1.19 9.93 -21.23
N ALA A 204 -1.56 11.19 -20.99
CA ALA A 204 -2.92 11.59 -20.68
C ALA A 204 -3.26 12.83 -21.52
N PRO A 205 -4.32 12.81 -22.34
CA PRO A 205 -4.63 13.90 -23.22
C PRO A 205 -5.19 15.09 -22.44
N TYR A 206 -5.23 16.24 -23.09
CA TYR A 206 -5.85 17.45 -22.59
C TYR A 206 -6.56 18.18 -23.72
N HIS A 207 -7.81 18.53 -23.49
CA HIS A 207 -8.63 19.23 -24.48
C HIS A 207 -8.99 20.64 -23.99
N PRO A 208 -8.26 21.67 -24.42
CA PRO A 208 -8.37 23.02 -23.85
C PRO A 208 -9.72 23.71 -24.08
N ASN A 209 -10.42 23.35 -25.16
CA ASN A 209 -11.55 24.13 -25.68
C ASN A 209 -12.88 23.35 -25.75
N GLN A 210 -12.95 22.11 -25.25
CA GLN A 210 -14.15 21.28 -25.31
C GLN A 210 -14.45 20.59 -23.97
N ASP A 211 -15.73 20.36 -23.69
CA ASP A 211 -16.15 19.61 -22.51
C ASP A 211 -15.72 18.14 -22.68
N SER A 212 -14.87 17.67 -21.77
CA SER A 212 -14.21 16.38 -21.89
C SER A 212 -13.79 15.84 -20.54
N LYS A 213 -13.67 14.52 -20.43
CA LYS A 213 -13.05 13.84 -19.28
C LYS A 213 -11.56 14.17 -19.14
N ALA A 214 -10.91 14.57 -20.24
CA ALA A 214 -9.52 15.00 -20.30
C ALA A 214 -9.40 16.53 -20.21
N TRP A 215 -9.80 17.07 -19.05
CA TRP A 215 -9.94 18.52 -18.83
C TRP A 215 -8.80 19.16 -18.04
N ALA A 216 -7.90 18.37 -17.44
CA ALA A 216 -6.73 18.89 -16.75
C ALA A 216 -5.42 18.60 -17.50
N ARG A 217 -4.45 19.49 -17.30
CA ARG A 217 -3.07 19.35 -17.78
C ARG A 217 -2.13 19.81 -16.67
N LEU A 218 -0.96 19.19 -16.61
CA LEU A 218 0.12 19.55 -15.70
C LEU A 218 0.84 20.82 -16.17
N ALA A 219 1.43 21.55 -15.23
CA ALA A 219 2.13 22.80 -15.47
C ALA A 219 3.52 22.81 -14.80
N PRO A 220 4.40 23.79 -15.11
CA PRO A 220 5.63 24.00 -14.35
C PRO A 220 5.34 24.06 -12.85
N GLY A 221 6.08 23.27 -12.06
CA GLY A 221 5.86 23.04 -10.63
C GLY A 221 5.16 21.72 -10.28
N ASP A 222 4.49 21.08 -11.24
CA ASP A 222 3.90 19.75 -11.07
C ASP A 222 4.89 18.61 -11.34
N SER A 223 6.06 18.91 -11.89
CA SER A 223 7.16 17.96 -12.05
C SER A 223 7.38 17.12 -10.79
N GLY A 224 7.52 15.80 -10.97
CA GLY A 224 7.66 14.83 -9.88
C GLY A 224 6.38 14.48 -9.12
N SER A 225 5.24 15.10 -9.45
CA SER A 225 3.94 14.74 -8.90
C SER A 225 3.55 13.29 -9.22
N ALA A 226 2.96 12.60 -8.24
CA ALA A 226 2.29 11.32 -8.44
C ALA A 226 0.97 11.46 -9.22
N TRP A 227 0.76 10.57 -10.17
CA TRP A 227 -0.52 10.35 -10.84
C TRP A 227 -1.28 9.24 -10.13
N TRP A 228 -2.57 9.46 -9.87
CA TRP A 228 -3.38 8.56 -9.05
C TRP A 228 -4.52 7.96 -9.88
N GLN A 229 -4.68 6.65 -9.81
CA GLN A 229 -5.85 5.96 -10.37
C GLN A 229 -6.54 5.14 -9.29
N HIS A 230 -7.83 4.93 -9.50
CA HIS A 230 -8.64 4.05 -8.67
C HIS A 230 -8.78 2.70 -9.35
N HIS A 231 -8.11 1.68 -8.82
CA HIS A 231 -8.18 0.31 -9.30
C HIS A 231 -8.84 -0.56 -8.23
N ARG A 232 -9.88 -1.29 -8.61
CA ARG A 232 -10.45 -2.38 -7.78
C ARG A 232 -10.88 -1.95 -6.38
N GLY A 233 -11.33 -0.70 -6.23
CA GLY A 233 -11.76 -0.14 -4.95
C GLY A 233 -10.67 0.59 -4.17
N PHE A 234 -9.46 0.76 -4.74
CA PHE A 234 -8.34 1.40 -4.06
C PHE A 234 -7.60 2.41 -4.92
N TRP A 235 -6.99 3.38 -4.25
CA TRP A 235 -6.14 4.38 -4.88
C TRP A 235 -4.68 3.92 -4.92
N SER A 236 -4.05 4.11 -6.06
CA SER A 236 -2.63 3.80 -6.27
C SER A 236 -1.95 4.82 -7.15
N ILE A 237 -0.68 5.05 -6.89
CA ILE A 237 0.23 5.86 -7.70
C ILE A 237 0.63 5.06 -8.93
N VAL A 238 0.27 5.54 -10.11
CA VAL A 238 0.55 4.88 -11.40
C VAL A 238 1.64 5.57 -12.20
N GLY A 239 1.89 6.85 -11.93
CA GLY A 239 2.81 7.66 -12.70
C GLY A 239 3.56 8.69 -11.87
N VAL A 240 4.71 9.13 -12.37
CA VAL A 240 5.47 10.27 -11.86
C VAL A 240 5.63 11.30 -12.97
N THR A 241 5.18 12.53 -12.71
CA THR A 241 5.14 13.61 -13.70
C THR A 241 6.53 13.94 -14.20
N LYS A 242 6.69 13.88 -15.52
CA LYS A 242 7.89 14.34 -16.22
C LYS A 242 7.66 15.68 -16.93
N GLY A 243 6.50 15.83 -17.58
CA GLY A 243 6.20 17.03 -18.38
C GLY A 243 4.98 16.82 -19.27
N GLY A 244 4.93 17.47 -20.43
CA GLY A 244 3.81 17.35 -21.36
C GLY A 244 3.96 18.25 -22.59
N SER A 245 2.89 18.31 -23.39
CA SER A 245 2.71 19.22 -24.52
C SER A 245 1.56 20.19 -24.24
N MET A 246 1.14 21.01 -25.19
CA MET A 246 -0.09 21.83 -25.04
C MET A 246 -1.36 21.00 -24.96
N THR A 247 -1.34 19.74 -25.40
CA THR A 247 -2.52 18.88 -25.53
C THR A 247 -2.37 17.54 -24.81
N SER A 248 -1.31 17.35 -24.03
CA SER A 248 -1.07 16.11 -23.28
C SER A 248 -0.18 16.36 -22.06
N SER A 249 -0.31 15.49 -21.06
CA SER A 249 0.61 15.34 -19.94
C SER A 249 1.28 13.98 -20.04
N HIS A 250 2.54 13.88 -19.61
CA HIS A 250 3.34 12.67 -19.65
C HIS A 250 3.95 12.36 -18.28
N ALA A 251 3.95 11.07 -17.93
CA ALA A 251 4.56 10.56 -16.71
C ALA A 251 5.38 9.30 -16.97
N VAL A 252 6.38 9.08 -16.12
CA VAL A 252 7.05 7.78 -16.02
C VAL A 252 6.08 6.79 -15.37
N ARG A 253 5.93 5.61 -15.95
CA ARG A 253 5.02 4.55 -15.49
C ARG A 253 5.60 3.80 -14.28
N VAL A 254 4.97 3.94 -13.13
CA VAL A 254 5.46 3.39 -11.85
C VAL A 254 5.52 1.85 -11.85
N ALA A 255 4.59 1.17 -12.52
CA ALA A 255 4.56 -0.30 -12.56
C ALA A 255 5.87 -0.91 -13.10
N LYS A 256 6.51 -0.27 -14.08
CA LYS A 256 7.81 -0.72 -14.64
C LYS A 256 8.99 -0.52 -13.67
N TYR A 257 8.81 0.28 -12.63
CA TYR A 257 9.82 0.61 -11.63
C TYR A 257 9.53 0.03 -10.24
N ALA A 258 8.42 -0.70 -10.05
CA ALA A 258 8.01 -1.19 -8.73
C ALA A 258 9.10 -2.01 -8.02
N GLN A 259 9.79 -2.90 -8.73
CA GLN A 259 10.90 -3.69 -8.15
C GLN A 259 12.11 -2.82 -7.78
N TRP A 260 12.45 -1.84 -8.62
CA TRP A 260 13.52 -0.89 -8.30
C TRP A 260 13.15 -0.02 -7.09
N ILE A 261 11.91 0.50 -7.02
CA ILE A 261 11.43 1.26 -5.86
C ILE A 261 11.52 0.38 -4.61
N LYS A 262 11.09 -0.88 -4.67
CA LYS A 262 11.21 -1.84 -3.56
C LYS A 262 12.66 -2.13 -3.15
N SER A 263 13.60 -2.12 -4.10
CA SER A 263 15.03 -2.26 -3.78
C SER A 263 15.60 -1.07 -2.99
N VAL A 264 15.04 0.14 -3.20
CA VAL A 264 15.42 1.36 -2.46
C VAL A 264 14.65 1.47 -1.14
N TYR A 265 13.35 1.17 -1.15
CA TYR A 265 12.45 1.18 0.00
C TYR A 265 11.75 -0.18 0.15
N PRO A 266 12.33 -1.14 0.89
CA PRO A 266 11.78 -2.50 1.01
C PRO A 266 10.38 -2.56 1.65
N GLN A 267 10.00 -1.53 2.42
CA GLN A 267 8.68 -1.42 3.06
C GLN A 267 7.64 -0.72 2.18
N VAL A 268 7.98 -0.37 0.93
CA VAL A 268 7.01 0.20 0.00
C VAL A 268 5.81 -0.73 -0.17
N ARG A 269 4.63 -0.13 -0.16
CA ARG A 269 3.37 -0.82 -0.33
C ARG A 269 3.04 -0.93 -1.82
N THR A 270 2.92 -2.14 -2.34
CA THR A 270 2.51 -2.37 -3.74
C THR A 270 1.08 -2.83 -3.82
N PHE A 271 0.38 -2.40 -4.86
CA PHE A 271 -1.03 -2.74 -5.10
C PHE A 271 -1.28 -4.25 -4.97
N THR A 272 -0.48 -5.08 -5.65
CA THR A 272 -0.60 -6.54 -5.58
C THR A 272 -0.45 -7.08 -4.15
N SER A 273 0.53 -6.61 -3.38
CA SER A 273 0.74 -7.07 -2.00
C SER A 273 -0.41 -6.72 -1.05
N MET A 274 -1.24 -5.74 -1.40
CA MET A 274 -2.32 -5.25 -0.54
C MET A 274 -3.70 -5.64 -1.03
N THR A 275 -3.80 -6.26 -2.20
CA THR A 275 -5.05 -6.84 -2.66
C THR A 275 -5.03 -8.35 -2.63
N THR A 276 -3.91 -8.97 -2.20
CA THR A 276 -3.74 -10.43 -2.27
C THR A 276 -3.64 -11.02 -0.87
N VAL A 277 -4.54 -11.95 -0.55
CA VAL A 277 -4.42 -12.82 0.62
C VAL A 277 -3.50 -13.98 0.26
N ASP A 278 -2.49 -14.22 1.08
CA ASP A 278 -1.56 -15.36 0.96
C ASP A 278 -1.63 -16.27 2.19
N ALA A 279 -0.90 -17.39 2.16
CA ALA A 279 -0.91 -18.39 3.24
C ALA A 279 -0.20 -17.91 4.52
N THR A 280 0.69 -16.92 4.41
CA THR A 280 1.70 -16.59 5.40
C THR A 280 1.47 -15.26 6.11
N HIS A 281 0.85 -14.29 5.45
CA HIS A 281 0.69 -12.92 5.94
C HIS A 281 -0.77 -12.57 6.21
N GLU A 282 -0.96 -11.76 7.24
CA GLU A 282 -2.23 -11.06 7.45
C GLU A 282 -2.34 -9.92 6.43
N LEU A 283 -3.38 -9.95 5.61
CA LEU A 283 -3.70 -8.85 4.72
C LEU A 283 -4.53 -7.82 5.49
N LYS A 284 -3.97 -6.63 5.74
CA LYS A 284 -4.69 -5.49 6.33
C LYS A 284 -4.87 -4.39 5.29
N LEU A 285 -6.12 -4.12 4.93
CA LEU A 285 -6.51 -3.04 4.02
C LEU A 285 -6.41 -1.66 4.70
N PRO A 286 -6.42 -0.55 3.94
CA PRO A 286 -6.51 0.79 4.49
C PRO A 286 -7.75 0.95 5.33
N ASP A 287 -7.68 1.89 6.26
CA ASP A 287 -8.88 2.38 6.90
C ASP A 287 -9.70 3.24 5.91
N LEU A 288 -10.85 2.71 5.48
CA LEU A 288 -11.76 3.39 4.57
C LEU A 288 -12.68 4.39 5.29
N SER A 289 -12.64 4.48 6.62
CA SER A 289 -13.48 5.40 7.40
C SER A 289 -13.27 6.87 6.97
N HIS A 290 -12.03 7.25 6.67
CA HIS A 290 -11.67 8.60 6.24
C HIS A 290 -12.30 8.97 4.88
N GLU A 291 -12.59 7.98 4.03
CA GLU A 291 -13.31 8.21 2.76
C GLU A 291 -14.83 8.28 2.96
N ALA A 292 -15.33 7.73 4.07
CA ALA A 292 -16.74 7.70 4.44
C ALA A 292 -17.13 8.82 5.43
N LYS A 293 -16.51 10.00 5.33
CA LYS A 293 -16.70 11.14 6.27
C LYS A 293 -16.50 10.75 7.75
N ASP A 294 -15.51 9.89 7.99
CA ASP A 294 -15.20 9.29 9.29
C ASP A 294 -16.35 8.47 9.89
N SER A 295 -17.26 7.98 9.04
CA SER A 295 -18.20 6.94 9.42
C SER A 295 -17.47 5.62 9.67
N SER A 296 -18.00 4.82 10.59
CA SER A 296 -17.69 3.39 10.64
C SER A 296 -18.04 2.74 9.29
N VAL A 297 -17.18 1.85 8.81
CA VAL A 297 -17.35 1.12 7.54
C VAL A 297 -17.43 -0.37 7.84
N SER A 298 -18.52 -1.02 7.45
CA SER A 298 -18.69 -2.47 7.56
C SER A 298 -18.41 -3.16 6.22
N TYR A 299 -18.04 -4.44 6.27
CA TYR A 299 -17.71 -5.23 5.09
C TYR A 299 -18.62 -6.43 4.92
N THR A 300 -19.15 -6.65 3.72
CA THR A 300 -19.97 -7.81 3.37
C THR A 300 -19.49 -8.46 2.08
N VAL A 301 -19.84 -9.73 1.88
CA VAL A 301 -19.55 -10.50 0.68
C VAL A 301 -20.79 -10.45 -0.22
N PRO A 302 -20.82 -9.62 -1.28
CA PRO A 302 -21.96 -9.57 -2.18
C PRO A 302 -22.14 -10.92 -2.90
N LYS A 303 -23.34 -11.17 -3.40
CA LYS A 303 -23.65 -12.39 -4.15
C LYS A 303 -22.72 -12.54 -5.36
N GLN A 304 -21.94 -13.61 -5.36
CA GLN A 304 -20.97 -13.94 -6.41
C GLN A 304 -20.71 -15.45 -6.43
N SER A 305 -20.08 -15.97 -7.49
CA SER A 305 -19.73 -17.40 -7.60
C SER A 305 -18.40 -17.75 -6.94
N ALA A 306 -17.50 -16.77 -6.80
CA ALA A 306 -16.14 -16.99 -6.32
C ALA A 306 -16.01 -17.00 -4.79
N ALA A 307 -17.02 -16.49 -4.06
CA ALA A 307 -16.97 -16.37 -2.61
C ALA A 307 -18.37 -16.36 -1.97
N THR A 308 -18.47 -16.87 -0.76
CA THR A 308 -19.62 -16.73 0.15
C THR A 308 -19.15 -16.22 1.50
N GLY A 309 -20.01 -15.50 2.22
CA GLY A 309 -19.71 -14.92 3.53
C GLY A 309 -20.89 -14.09 4.05
N PRO A 310 -20.69 -13.26 5.09
CA PRO A 310 -21.74 -12.39 5.61
C PRO A 310 -22.26 -11.43 4.54
N THR A 311 -23.57 -11.35 4.36
CA THR A 311 -24.21 -10.51 3.34
C THR A 311 -24.79 -9.21 3.91
N ASP A 312 -25.04 -9.17 5.22
CA ASP A 312 -25.65 -8.04 5.91
C ASP A 312 -24.68 -7.44 6.94
N ALA A 313 -24.67 -6.11 7.01
CA ALA A 313 -23.99 -5.37 8.07
C ALA A 313 -24.79 -5.48 9.37
N ASP A 314 -24.08 -5.62 10.50
CA ASP A 314 -24.68 -5.75 11.82
C ASP A 314 -24.12 -4.71 12.79
N TRP A 315 -24.95 -4.21 13.70
CA TRP A 315 -24.53 -3.34 14.80
C TRP A 315 -24.28 -4.14 16.08
N ASP A 316 -23.48 -5.19 15.96
CA ASP A 316 -22.93 -5.94 17.09
C ASP A 316 -21.41 -5.99 16.94
N LEU A 317 -20.67 -5.74 18.02
CA LEU A 317 -19.22 -5.91 18.02
C LEU A 317 -18.86 -7.39 17.84
N GLY A 318 -19.74 -8.29 18.29
CA GLY A 318 -19.54 -9.73 18.24
C GLY A 318 -18.28 -10.19 19.00
N GLN A 319 -17.98 -11.48 18.90
CA GLN A 319 -16.66 -12.03 19.26
C GLN A 319 -16.10 -12.83 18.09
N GLY A 320 -14.78 -12.86 17.95
CA GLY A 320 -14.10 -13.69 16.96
C GLY A 320 -14.00 -13.03 15.58
N HIS A 321 -14.38 -13.76 14.54
CA HIS A 321 -14.19 -13.41 13.14
C HIS A 321 -15.34 -13.89 12.27
N SER A 322 -15.49 -13.27 11.10
CA SER A 322 -16.31 -13.83 10.02
C SER A 322 -15.47 -14.80 9.20
N ILE A 323 -16.12 -15.75 8.51
CA ILE A 323 -15.47 -16.59 7.51
C ILE A 323 -15.94 -16.16 6.12
N ILE A 324 -14.99 -15.95 5.22
CA ILE A 324 -15.22 -15.89 3.79
C ILE A 324 -14.79 -17.23 3.21
N GLN A 325 -15.71 -17.97 2.60
CA GLN A 325 -15.38 -19.20 1.89
C GLN A 325 -15.14 -18.86 0.42
N LEU A 326 -13.92 -19.08 -0.04
CA LEU A 326 -13.49 -18.82 -1.40
C LEU A 326 -13.53 -20.09 -2.23
N ASN A 327 -13.99 -19.99 -3.47
CA ASN A 327 -13.90 -21.07 -4.45
C ASN A 327 -12.67 -20.83 -5.33
N LEU A 328 -11.52 -21.38 -4.93
CA LEU A 328 -10.23 -21.12 -5.58
C LEU A 328 -9.85 -22.24 -6.54
N ARG A 329 -9.22 -21.88 -7.66
CA ARG A 329 -8.71 -22.85 -8.63
C ARG A 329 -7.32 -23.30 -8.22
N ASP A 330 -7.11 -24.60 -8.09
CA ASP A 330 -5.77 -25.19 -8.08
C ASP A 330 -5.13 -24.94 -9.44
N VAL A 331 -4.06 -24.16 -9.47
CA VAL A 331 -3.34 -23.77 -10.69
C VAL A 331 -2.71 -24.98 -11.36
N ASN A 332 -2.31 -25.99 -10.60
CA ASN A 332 -1.63 -27.19 -11.10
C ASN A 332 -2.63 -28.21 -11.65
N GLN A 333 -3.74 -28.45 -10.93
CA GLN A 333 -4.70 -29.50 -11.27
C GLN A 333 -5.93 -28.98 -12.04
N GLY A 334 -6.20 -27.68 -11.97
CA GLY A 334 -7.33 -27.02 -12.60
C GLY A 334 -8.68 -27.21 -11.89
N TYR A 335 -8.75 -28.04 -10.84
CA TYR A 335 -9.94 -28.21 -10.02
C TYR A 335 -10.16 -27.04 -9.07
N TYR A 336 -11.39 -26.90 -8.60
CA TYR A 336 -11.76 -25.88 -7.63
C TYR A 336 -11.86 -26.47 -6.22
N HIS A 337 -11.35 -25.73 -5.24
CA HIS A 337 -11.37 -26.07 -3.83
C HIS A 337 -12.01 -24.94 -3.02
N GLN A 338 -12.76 -25.31 -1.99
CA GLN A 338 -13.21 -24.35 -0.99
C GLN A 338 -12.09 -24.05 -0.02
N VAL A 339 -11.84 -22.75 0.19
CA VAL A 339 -10.80 -22.25 1.09
C VAL A 339 -11.42 -21.22 2.03
N ASN A 340 -11.31 -21.47 3.33
CA ASN A 340 -11.82 -20.59 4.37
C ASN A 340 -10.77 -19.51 4.69
N ILE A 341 -11.18 -18.25 4.65
CA ILE A 341 -10.38 -17.09 5.07
C ILE A 341 -11.08 -16.44 6.26
N ARG A 342 -10.34 -16.28 7.36
CA ARG A 342 -10.83 -15.50 8.49
C ARG A 342 -10.81 -14.02 8.13
N ALA A 343 -11.88 -13.33 8.47
CA ALA A 343 -12.07 -11.91 8.18
C ALA A 343 -12.49 -11.14 9.43
N TRP A 344 -11.76 -10.07 9.72
CA TRP A 344 -12.04 -9.15 10.81
C TRP A 344 -12.16 -7.74 10.30
N ARG A 345 -12.84 -6.90 11.07
CA ARG A 345 -12.66 -5.46 11.03
C ARG A 345 -11.85 -5.01 12.23
N ASP A 346 -10.76 -4.29 11.97
CA ASP A 346 -10.00 -3.61 13.00
C ASP A 346 -10.70 -2.29 13.35
N VAL A 347 -11.25 -2.23 14.57
CA VAL A 347 -11.99 -1.08 15.09
C VAL A 347 -11.14 -0.20 16.00
N GLY A 348 -9.81 -0.33 15.93
CA GLY A 348 -8.84 0.47 16.68
C GLY A 348 -8.59 -0.03 18.10
N CYS A 349 -9.64 -0.42 18.83
CA CYS A 349 -9.51 -0.97 20.18
C CYS A 349 -9.56 -2.51 20.25
N ALA A 350 -10.11 -3.15 19.21
CA ALA A 350 -10.30 -4.60 19.12
C ALA A 350 -10.44 -5.04 17.66
N LYS A 351 -10.44 -6.35 17.43
CA LYS A 351 -10.88 -6.96 16.17
C LYS A 351 -12.32 -7.46 16.34
N ALA A 352 -13.20 -7.07 15.42
CA ALA A 352 -14.59 -7.50 15.34
C ALA A 352 -14.80 -8.37 14.08
N PRO A 353 -15.90 -9.13 13.94
CA PRO A 353 -16.28 -9.73 12.67
C PRO A 353 -16.37 -8.67 11.55
N MET A 354 -16.03 -9.03 10.31
CA MET A 354 -15.87 -8.05 9.21
C MET A 354 -17.13 -7.22 8.92
N ASN A 355 -18.30 -7.81 9.13
CA ASN A 355 -19.61 -7.19 8.88
C ASN A 355 -20.16 -6.40 10.07
N SER A 356 -19.45 -6.39 11.20
CA SER A 356 -19.75 -5.50 12.32
C SER A 356 -19.57 -4.04 11.88
N ALA A 357 -20.52 -3.17 12.22
CA ALA A 357 -20.45 -1.73 12.02
C ALA A 357 -20.14 -0.96 13.32
N VAL A 358 -19.98 -1.63 14.47
CA VAL A 358 -19.72 -0.99 15.77
C VAL A 358 -18.34 -0.33 15.82
N SER A 359 -18.27 0.98 16.07
CA SER A 359 -17.01 1.70 16.25
C SER A 359 -16.54 1.69 17.71
N CYS A 360 -15.22 1.69 17.94
CA CYS A 360 -14.64 1.77 19.28
C CYS A 360 -13.53 2.84 19.34
N GLY A 361 -13.79 3.97 20.00
CA GLY A 361 -12.83 5.06 20.08
C GLY A 361 -12.69 5.80 18.75
N GLN A 362 -11.49 5.82 18.16
CA GLN A 362 -11.26 6.36 16.82
C GLN A 362 -12.05 5.49 15.81
N ASN A 363 -12.72 6.07 14.82
CA ASN A 363 -13.60 5.35 13.87
C ASN A 363 -12.83 4.46 12.87
N GLN A 364 -11.83 3.71 13.33
CA GLN A 364 -11.03 2.83 12.50
C GLN A 364 -11.88 1.68 11.94
N SER A 365 -11.68 1.39 10.66
CA SER A 365 -12.46 0.39 9.95
C SER A 365 -11.63 -0.39 8.94
N SER A 366 -10.38 -0.75 9.24
CA SER A 366 -9.58 -1.57 8.30
C SER A 366 -10.12 -3.00 8.22
N LEU A 367 -10.35 -3.51 7.01
CA LEU A 367 -10.58 -4.95 6.79
C LEU A 367 -9.27 -5.72 6.95
N VAL A 368 -9.33 -6.83 7.68
CA VAL A 368 -8.20 -7.72 7.92
C VAL A 368 -8.58 -9.13 7.50
N LEU A 369 -7.80 -9.74 6.62
CA LEU A 369 -8.00 -11.09 6.11
C LEU A 369 -6.79 -11.96 6.43
N LYS A 370 -7.03 -13.21 6.83
CA LYS A 370 -5.95 -14.16 7.12
C LYS A 370 -6.34 -15.58 6.75
N PHE A 371 -5.46 -16.26 6.02
CA PHE A 371 -5.53 -17.71 5.86
C PHE A 371 -5.02 -18.39 7.13
N MET A 372 -5.72 -19.41 7.58
CA MET A 372 -5.33 -20.24 8.72
C MET A 372 -5.44 -21.71 8.30
N SER A 373 -4.34 -22.45 8.41
CA SER A 373 -4.30 -23.87 8.03
C SER A 373 -5.29 -24.72 8.84
N GLU A 374 -5.50 -24.38 10.12
CA GLU A 374 -6.50 -25.02 11.00
C GLU A 374 -7.96 -24.90 10.51
N ASP A 375 -8.31 -23.89 9.70
CA ASP A 375 -9.65 -23.79 9.10
C ASP A 375 -9.76 -24.54 7.77
N ASN A 376 -8.65 -25.12 7.31
CA ASN A 376 -8.44 -25.68 5.97
C ASN A 376 -7.70 -27.03 6.01
N GLU A 377 -7.85 -27.81 7.07
CA GLU A 377 -7.10 -29.07 7.28
C GLU A 377 -7.26 -30.08 6.13
N SER A 378 -8.37 -30.04 5.41
CA SER A 378 -8.64 -30.92 4.26
C SER A 378 -8.09 -30.41 2.93
N LEU A 379 -7.50 -29.22 2.90
CA LEU A 379 -6.96 -28.61 1.68
C LEU A 379 -5.57 -29.19 1.41
N PRO A 380 -5.37 -29.93 0.30
CA PRO A 380 -4.08 -30.56 0.03
C PRO A 380 -3.00 -29.51 -0.28
N ALA A 381 -1.73 -29.94 -0.23
CA ALA A 381 -0.64 -29.12 -0.75
C ALA A 381 -0.89 -28.77 -2.22
N GLY A 382 -0.62 -27.52 -2.59
CA GLY A 382 -1.01 -26.98 -3.88
C GLY A 382 -0.87 -25.47 -3.98
N HIS A 383 -1.24 -24.94 -5.13
CA HIS A 383 -1.22 -23.52 -5.42
C HIS A 383 -2.61 -23.08 -5.87
N TYR A 384 -3.30 -22.32 -5.03
CA TYR A 384 -4.69 -21.95 -5.21
C TYR A 384 -4.81 -20.46 -5.51
N GLN A 385 -5.46 -20.14 -6.63
CA GLN A 385 -5.66 -18.76 -7.06
C GLN A 385 -7.13 -18.45 -7.36
N GLY A 386 -7.52 -17.21 -7.08
CA GLY A 386 -8.85 -16.71 -7.40
C GLY A 386 -8.99 -15.23 -7.15
N VAL A 387 -10.10 -14.68 -7.63
CA VAL A 387 -10.48 -13.27 -7.46
C VAL A 387 -11.87 -13.23 -6.87
N PHE A 388 -12.08 -12.39 -5.87
CA PHE A 388 -13.35 -12.23 -5.19
C PHE A 388 -13.60 -10.77 -4.86
N THR A 389 -14.85 -10.44 -4.54
CA THR A 389 -15.27 -9.08 -4.23
C THR A 389 -15.80 -8.96 -2.81
N VAL A 390 -15.55 -7.82 -2.19
CA VAL A 390 -16.08 -7.44 -0.87
C VAL A 390 -16.70 -6.05 -1.01
N SER A 391 -17.90 -5.86 -0.46
CA SER A 391 -18.55 -4.56 -0.39
C SER A 391 -18.17 -3.87 0.91
N ALA A 392 -17.71 -2.63 0.83
CA ALA A 392 -17.50 -1.74 1.96
C ALA A 392 -18.63 -0.71 1.98
N GLN A 393 -19.32 -0.57 3.12
CA GLN A 393 -20.46 0.33 3.27
C GLN A 393 -20.31 1.21 4.51
N GLY A 394 -20.57 2.51 4.34
CA GLY A 394 -20.61 3.46 5.45
C GLY A 394 -21.86 3.25 6.31
N TRP A 395 -21.68 3.12 7.63
CA TRP A 395 -22.80 2.99 8.54
C TRP A 395 -23.61 4.28 8.70
N ASN A 396 -22.94 5.40 8.96
CA ASN A 396 -23.57 6.72 9.12
C ASN A 396 -23.58 7.50 7.79
N ASP A 397 -22.63 7.24 6.89
CA ASP A 397 -22.68 7.73 5.52
C ASP A 397 -23.23 6.65 4.58
N LYS A 398 -24.56 6.52 4.53
CA LYS A 398 -25.23 5.51 3.69
C LYS A 398 -24.97 5.68 2.18
N ALA A 399 -24.52 6.85 1.75
CA ALA A 399 -24.14 7.10 0.36
C ALA A 399 -22.76 6.53 0.03
N TYR A 400 -21.92 6.25 1.03
CA TYR A 400 -20.62 5.62 0.83
C TYR A 400 -20.79 4.12 0.62
N THR A 401 -20.51 3.69 -0.61
CA THR A 401 -20.34 2.29 -0.98
C THR A 401 -19.09 2.16 -1.84
N ASN A 402 -18.26 1.16 -1.56
CA ASN A 402 -17.09 0.85 -2.36
C ASN A 402 -17.01 -0.67 -2.60
N THR A 403 -16.74 -1.08 -3.83
CA THR A 403 -16.57 -2.51 -4.18
C THR A 403 -15.08 -2.79 -4.30
N LEU A 404 -14.58 -3.60 -3.38
CA LEU A 404 -13.19 -4.02 -3.31
C LEU A 404 -13.03 -5.32 -4.09
N THR A 405 -12.12 -5.36 -5.07
CA THR A 405 -11.77 -6.61 -5.76
C THR A 405 -10.41 -7.10 -5.25
N LEU A 406 -10.42 -8.28 -4.64
CA LEU A 406 -9.28 -8.89 -3.96
C LEU A 406 -8.90 -10.20 -4.66
N HIS A 407 -7.63 -10.57 -4.46
CA HIS A 407 -7.03 -11.80 -4.94
C HIS A 407 -6.75 -12.73 -3.77
N ALA A 408 -6.81 -14.02 -4.04
CA ALA A 408 -6.19 -15.02 -3.19
C ALA A 408 -5.09 -15.71 -4.01
N ASP A 409 -3.91 -15.83 -3.42
CA ASP A 409 -2.78 -16.59 -3.93
C ASP A 409 -2.21 -17.41 -2.76
N ILE A 410 -2.83 -18.56 -2.52
CA ILE A 410 -2.51 -19.44 -1.38
C ILE A 410 -1.59 -20.55 -1.89
N ARG A 411 -0.38 -20.61 -1.36
CA ARG A 411 0.57 -21.71 -1.63
C ARG A 411 0.71 -22.53 -0.35
N ILE A 412 0.35 -23.80 -0.43
CA ILE A 412 0.49 -24.76 0.66
C ILE A 412 1.55 -25.75 0.21
N THR A 413 2.65 -25.81 0.96
CA THR A 413 3.66 -26.85 0.81
C THR A 413 3.37 -27.96 1.81
N ASP A 414 3.84 -29.18 1.53
CA ASP A 414 3.69 -30.31 2.45
C ASP A 414 4.31 -30.05 3.84
N GLU A 415 5.16 -29.02 3.97
CA GLU A 415 5.78 -28.60 5.22
C GLU A 415 4.83 -27.84 6.18
N GLU A 416 3.70 -27.29 5.71
CA GLU A 416 2.76 -26.52 6.55
C GLU A 416 1.65 -27.35 7.21
N THR A 417 1.56 -28.66 6.92
CA THR A 417 0.68 -29.58 7.68
C THR A 417 1.34 -30.19 8.92
N SER A 418 2.63 -29.95 9.13
CA SER A 418 3.26 -30.19 10.43
C SER A 418 3.37 -28.87 11.16
N ASN A 419 2.48 -28.68 12.13
CA ASN A 419 2.79 -27.86 13.30
C ASN A 419 4.26 -28.17 13.69
N PRO A 420 5.21 -27.21 13.75
CA PRO A 420 6.57 -27.55 14.11
C PRO A 420 6.51 -28.16 15.50
N GLU A 421 6.69 -29.48 15.55
CA GLU A 421 6.82 -30.21 16.80
C GLU A 421 7.91 -29.49 17.58
N PRO A 422 7.68 -29.06 18.83
CA PRO A 422 8.64 -28.25 19.55
C PRO A 422 10.00 -28.94 19.48
N GLU A 423 11.03 -28.27 18.96
CA GLU A 423 12.34 -28.88 18.83
C GLU A 423 12.89 -29.14 20.24
N TYR A 424 12.79 -30.39 20.70
CA TYR A 424 13.24 -30.77 22.03
C TYR A 424 14.73 -31.06 22.00
N PRO A 425 15.50 -30.56 23.00
CA PRO A 425 16.93 -30.77 23.04
C PRO A 425 17.27 -32.26 23.14
N ASN A 426 18.36 -32.66 22.50
CA ASN A 426 18.89 -34.01 22.66
C ASN A 426 19.27 -34.29 24.12
N TYR A 427 18.99 -35.50 24.60
CA TYR A 427 19.39 -35.92 25.94
C TYR A 427 20.92 -35.83 26.13
N GLN A 428 21.33 -35.20 27.23
CA GLN A 428 22.70 -35.02 27.68
C GLN A 428 22.87 -35.65 29.05
N ARG A 429 23.74 -36.66 29.12
CA ARG A 429 24.05 -37.35 30.37
C ARG A 429 24.70 -36.40 31.36
N GLY A 430 24.20 -36.37 32.61
CA GLY A 430 24.72 -35.50 33.66
C GLY A 430 24.10 -34.10 33.70
N HIS A 431 23.20 -33.76 32.77
CA HIS A 431 22.47 -32.50 32.76
C HIS A 431 21.34 -32.52 33.80
N ALA A 432 21.17 -31.45 34.57
CA ALA A 432 20.17 -31.38 35.64
C ALA A 432 18.76 -31.06 35.10
N TYR A 433 18.08 -32.07 34.55
CA TYR A 433 16.70 -31.96 34.07
C TYR A 433 15.69 -31.72 35.19
N LYS A 434 14.67 -30.91 34.92
CA LYS A 434 13.53 -30.65 35.79
C LYS A 434 12.36 -31.57 35.43
N ALA A 435 11.47 -31.77 36.40
CA ALA A 435 10.22 -32.50 36.17
C ALA A 435 9.42 -31.82 35.05
N GLY A 436 9.01 -32.61 34.06
CA GLY A 436 8.27 -32.12 32.90
C GLY A 436 9.13 -31.76 31.69
N ASP A 437 10.45 -31.64 31.83
CA ASP A 437 11.36 -31.42 30.69
C ASP A 437 11.24 -32.56 29.67
N ILE A 438 11.22 -32.23 28.39
CA ILE A 438 11.12 -33.19 27.30
C ILE A 438 12.43 -33.16 26.50
N VAL A 439 12.97 -34.33 26.21
CA VAL A 439 14.21 -34.51 25.45
C VAL A 439 14.05 -35.52 24.34
N THR A 440 14.84 -35.35 23.29
CA THR A 440 15.00 -36.33 22.23
C THR A 440 16.07 -37.34 22.64
N ALA A 441 15.69 -38.61 22.78
CA ALA A 441 16.62 -39.69 23.08
C ALA A 441 17.38 -40.13 21.82
N ARG A 442 18.47 -40.88 22.00
CA ARG A 442 19.29 -41.39 20.87
C ARG A 442 18.54 -42.30 19.90
N ASN A 443 17.42 -42.88 20.33
CA ASN A 443 16.54 -43.68 19.49
C ASN A 443 15.51 -42.83 18.70
N GLY A 444 15.65 -41.50 18.72
CA GLY A 444 14.80 -40.55 18.01
C GLY A 444 13.45 -40.28 18.69
N LYS A 445 13.15 -40.92 19.82
CA LYS A 445 11.86 -40.75 20.52
C LYS A 445 11.93 -39.71 21.62
N LEU A 446 10.77 -39.11 21.93
CA LEU A 446 10.63 -38.11 22.98
C LEU A 446 10.36 -38.74 24.34
N TYR A 447 11.00 -38.18 25.37
CA TYR A 447 10.86 -38.63 26.75
C TYR A 447 10.71 -37.44 27.68
N GLN A 448 9.71 -37.50 28.55
CA GLN A 448 9.46 -36.50 29.58
C GLN A 448 10.06 -36.93 30.92
N CYS A 449 10.82 -36.05 31.57
CA CYS A 449 11.38 -36.29 32.89
C CYS A 449 10.26 -36.36 33.93
N LYS A 450 10.25 -37.43 34.73
CA LYS A 450 9.22 -37.65 35.75
C LYS A 450 9.38 -36.71 36.94
N GLY A 451 8.26 -36.47 37.64
CA GLY A 451 8.22 -35.72 38.89
C GLY A 451 8.95 -36.40 40.05
N PHE A 452 9.00 -35.69 41.18
CA PHE A 452 9.57 -36.19 42.42
C PHE A 452 8.91 -37.52 42.84
N PRO A 453 9.66 -38.51 43.37
CA PRO A 453 11.09 -38.48 43.72
C PRO A 453 12.05 -38.81 42.57
N TYR A 454 11.53 -39.09 41.36
CA TYR A 454 12.32 -39.67 40.28
C TYR A 454 13.10 -38.66 39.42
N THR A 455 12.81 -37.37 39.56
CA THR A 455 13.45 -36.28 38.80
C THR A 455 14.98 -36.31 38.90
N ALA A 456 15.54 -36.69 40.07
CA ALA A 456 16.98 -36.79 40.27
C ALA A 456 17.65 -37.83 39.34
N TYR A 457 16.89 -38.81 38.84
CA TYR A 457 17.41 -39.83 37.94
C TYR A 457 17.50 -39.36 36.49
N CYS A 458 16.72 -38.35 36.07
CA CYS A 458 16.76 -37.82 34.71
C CYS A 458 18.13 -37.26 34.35
N GLY A 459 18.80 -36.61 35.30
CA GLY A 459 20.14 -36.04 35.13
C GLY A 459 21.29 -36.91 35.64
N TYR A 460 21.01 -38.14 36.06
CA TYR A 460 22.01 -38.94 36.75
C TYR A 460 23.14 -39.38 35.80
N LYS A 461 24.39 -39.37 36.28
CA LYS A 461 25.57 -39.68 35.44
C LYS A 461 25.66 -41.14 34.99
N SER A 462 24.78 -42.02 35.46
CA SER A 462 24.75 -43.43 35.05
C SER A 462 23.99 -43.62 33.74
N ALA A 463 24.56 -44.39 32.81
CA ALA A 463 23.91 -44.81 31.58
C ALA A 463 22.63 -45.64 31.81
N ALA A 464 22.45 -46.20 33.02
CA ALA A 464 21.27 -46.98 33.38
C ALA A 464 19.97 -46.17 33.30
N TYR A 465 20.01 -44.83 33.43
CA TYR A 465 18.84 -43.96 33.39
C TYR A 465 18.68 -43.18 32.07
N GLU A 466 19.51 -43.48 31.06
CA GLU A 466 19.43 -42.83 29.74
C GLU A 466 18.12 -43.17 29.02
N PRO A 467 17.31 -42.18 28.60
CA PRO A 467 16.01 -42.44 27.98
C PRO A 467 16.17 -43.27 26.70
N GLY A 468 15.31 -44.29 26.54
CA GLY A 468 15.31 -45.17 25.37
C GLY A 468 16.45 -46.17 25.25
N LYS A 469 17.37 -46.23 26.23
CA LYS A 469 18.53 -47.15 26.23
C LYS A 469 18.81 -47.81 27.57
N GLY A 470 18.72 -47.06 28.66
CA GLY A 470 19.09 -47.51 29.99
C GLY A 470 18.13 -48.55 30.57
N VAL A 471 18.66 -49.57 31.24
CA VAL A 471 17.86 -50.64 31.88
C VAL A 471 16.93 -50.14 32.98
N ALA A 472 17.22 -48.98 33.56
CA ALA A 472 16.42 -48.31 34.60
C ALA A 472 15.77 -47.00 34.10
N ALA A 473 15.81 -46.73 32.78
CA ALA A 473 15.30 -45.48 32.21
C ALA A 473 13.81 -45.25 32.49
N TYR A 474 13.04 -46.33 32.61
CA TYR A 474 11.62 -46.29 32.95
C TYR A 474 11.33 -45.68 34.33
N LEU A 475 12.31 -45.64 35.24
CA LEU A 475 12.17 -44.96 36.54
C LEU A 475 12.25 -43.43 36.39
N ALA A 476 13.08 -42.93 35.49
CA ALA A 476 13.36 -41.50 35.30
C ALA A 476 12.43 -40.85 34.26
N TRP A 477 12.04 -41.59 33.22
CA TRP A 477 11.43 -41.02 32.02
C TRP A 477 10.07 -41.65 31.70
N LYS A 478 9.15 -40.82 31.21
CA LYS A 478 7.90 -41.24 30.57
C LYS A 478 8.08 -41.08 29.05
N ALA A 479 7.97 -42.17 28.30
CA ALA A 479 7.96 -42.10 26.83
C ALA A 479 6.70 -41.35 26.37
N LEU A 480 6.89 -40.38 25.47
CA LEU A 480 5.80 -39.74 24.75
C LEU A 480 5.57 -40.51 23.44
N ARG A 481 4.32 -40.57 22.98
CA ARG A 481 3.95 -41.33 21.77
C ARG A 481 4.38 -40.61 20.52
#